data_AF-K9QLM4-F1
#
_entry.id   AF-K9QLM4-F1
#
_cell.length_a   1.000
_cell.length_b   1.000
_cell.length_c   1.000
_cell.angle_alpha   90.00
_cell.angle_beta   90.00
_cell.angle_gamma   90.00
#
_symmetry.space_group_name_H-M   'P 1'
#
loop_
_entity.id
_entity.type
_entity.pdbx_description
1 polymer ?
#
loop_
_entity_poly.entity_id
_entity_poly.type
_entity_poly.pdbx_seq_one_letter_code
_entity_poly.pdbx_strand_id
1 'polypeptide(L)'
;MTNSDSLLSSYQALLQNHASQFDPEIAALQQLVQARMQELRRQEQALVEAQAIELKRITDALATDARCLLPTPELSAFVQEWKQIKRDYWYNQKSESTIADNPTTWLLATLELPIGLSNYQTQEDSNAYDDERTHILYSYTLSLKLGSVERLIEVPYKRIYNLNECRESSLKEQIDYYISGEVEDLLRKIEYPEAQRNQLATEISVLVGYATKVFALTPRTAIFEYTSTRED
;
A
#
# COMPACT_ATOMS: atom_id res chain seq x y z
N MET A 1 -54.25 26.28 49.64
CA MET A 1 -54.08 25.10 48.77
C MET A 1 -53.81 25.62 47.37
N THR A 2 -52.59 25.49 46.88
CA THR A 2 -52.28 25.80 45.47
C THR A 2 -53.07 24.85 44.60
N ASN A 3 -53.90 25.41 43.73
CA ASN A 3 -54.84 24.64 42.90
C ASN A 3 -54.04 23.86 41.86
N SER A 4 -54.13 22.53 41.86
CA SER A 4 -53.32 21.62 41.03
C SER A 4 -53.37 21.97 39.54
N ASP A 5 -54.49 22.49 39.07
CA ASP A 5 -54.69 22.94 37.68
C ASP A 5 -53.78 24.13 37.30
N SER A 6 -53.47 25.02 38.25
CA SER A 6 -52.57 26.16 38.01
C SER A 6 -51.11 25.73 37.92
N LEU A 7 -50.72 24.71 38.69
CA LEU A 7 -49.38 24.13 38.67
C LEU A 7 -49.14 23.39 37.35
N LEU A 8 -50.14 22.61 36.89
CA LEU A 8 -50.07 21.89 35.62
C LEU A 8 -49.99 22.84 34.42
N SER A 9 -50.81 23.90 34.41
CA SER A 9 -50.79 24.92 33.35
C SER A 9 -49.45 25.66 33.30
N SER A 10 -48.87 25.98 34.46
CA SER A 10 -47.56 26.63 34.55
C SER A 10 -46.44 25.73 34.02
N TYR A 11 -46.49 24.44 34.32
CA TYR A 11 -45.54 23.46 33.79
C TYR A 11 -45.66 23.28 32.27
N GLN A 12 -46.88 23.22 31.73
CA GLN A 12 -47.10 23.16 30.27
C GLN A 12 -46.56 24.40 29.55
N ALA A 13 -46.72 25.60 30.13
CA ALA A 13 -46.14 26.82 29.58
C ALA A 13 -44.59 26.77 29.56
N LEU A 14 -43.96 26.19 30.59
CA LEU A 14 -42.51 25.97 30.61
C LEU A 14 -42.06 25.00 29.52
N LEU A 15 -42.79 23.91 29.28
CA LEU A 15 -42.49 22.98 28.19
C LEU A 15 -42.60 23.65 26.81
N GLN A 16 -43.65 24.45 26.59
CA GLN A 16 -43.80 25.19 25.33
C GLN A 16 -42.71 26.25 25.15
N ASN A 17 -42.33 26.96 26.21
CA ASN A 17 -41.21 27.90 26.17
C ASN A 17 -39.88 27.19 25.90
N HIS A 18 -39.64 26.04 26.51
CA HIS A 18 -38.45 25.24 26.23
C HIS A 18 -38.41 24.80 24.76
N ALA A 19 -39.49 24.17 24.26
CA ALA A 19 -39.56 23.73 22.87
C ALA A 19 -39.37 24.89 21.89
N SER A 20 -40.05 26.02 22.11
CA SER A 20 -39.94 27.20 21.22
C SER A 20 -38.58 27.89 21.26
N GLN A 21 -37.82 27.77 22.36
CA GLN A 21 -36.46 28.31 22.47
C GLN A 21 -35.41 27.34 21.91
N PHE A 22 -35.46 26.05 22.28
CA PHE A 22 -34.38 25.11 22.01
C PHE A 22 -34.57 24.30 20.72
N ASP A 23 -35.80 23.94 20.33
CA ASP A 23 -36.01 23.11 19.13
C ASP A 23 -35.49 23.79 17.84
N PRO A 24 -35.69 25.10 17.62
CA PRO A 24 -35.13 25.78 16.45
C PRO A 24 -33.61 25.83 16.46
N GLU A 25 -32.98 26.04 17.63
CA GLU A 25 -31.53 26.09 17.77
C GLU A 25 -30.90 24.71 17.51
N ILE A 26 -31.51 23.65 18.05
CA ILE A 26 -31.10 22.26 17.80
C ILE A 26 -31.25 21.93 16.31
N ALA A 27 -32.37 22.28 15.69
CA ALA A 27 -32.60 22.04 14.27
C ALA A 27 -31.58 22.79 13.38
N ALA A 28 -31.29 24.05 13.71
CA ALA A 28 -30.29 24.85 13.00
C ALA A 28 -28.87 24.25 13.13
N LEU A 29 -28.51 23.79 14.33
CA LEU A 29 -27.23 23.12 14.56
C LEU A 29 -27.13 21.81 13.79
N GLN A 30 -28.19 21.00 13.80
CA GLN A 30 -28.25 19.75 13.02
C GLN A 30 -28.07 20.01 11.52
N GLN A 31 -28.75 21.01 10.97
CA GLN A 31 -28.60 21.41 9.57
C GLN A 31 -27.18 21.89 9.25
N LEU A 32 -26.59 22.70 10.14
CA LEU A 32 -25.22 23.18 9.99
C LEU A 32 -24.22 22.03 9.97
N VAL A 33 -24.32 21.10 10.93
CA VAL A 33 -23.46 19.92 11.01
C VAL A 33 -23.63 19.07 9.75
N GLN A 34 -24.86 18.80 9.31
CA GLN A 34 -25.11 18.02 8.10
C GLN A 34 -24.50 18.67 6.85
N ALA A 35 -24.65 19.99 6.69
CA ALA A 35 -24.07 20.72 5.57
C ALA A 35 -22.54 20.68 5.58
N ARG A 36 -21.92 20.86 6.76
CA ARG A 36 -20.46 20.76 6.92
C ARG A 36 -19.95 19.34 6.63
N MET A 37 -20.68 18.33 7.06
CA MET A 37 -20.37 16.93 6.78
C MET A 37 -20.40 16.62 5.29
N GLN A 38 -21.41 17.11 4.57
CA GLN A 38 -21.51 16.95 3.12
C GLN A 38 -20.36 17.66 2.40
N GLU A 39 -20.01 18.86 2.83
CA GLU A 39 -18.92 19.62 2.22
C GLU A 39 -17.57 18.92 2.42
N LEU A 40 -17.27 18.44 3.63
CA LEU A 40 -16.04 17.70 3.91
C LEU A 40 -15.93 16.43 3.07
N ARG A 41 -17.02 15.67 2.96
CA ARG A 41 -17.06 14.46 2.10
C ARG A 41 -16.80 14.80 0.64
N ARG A 42 -17.36 15.90 0.14
CA ARG A 42 -17.14 16.34 -1.25
C ARG A 42 -15.68 16.73 -1.49
N GLN A 43 -15.08 17.47 -0.56
CA GLN A 43 -13.67 17.88 -0.65
C GLN A 43 -12.74 16.67 -0.57
N GLU A 44 -13.01 15.75 0.34
CA GLU A 44 -12.27 14.50 0.46
C GLU A 44 -12.36 13.67 -0.83
N GLN A 45 -13.57 13.49 -1.37
CA GLN A 45 -13.77 12.74 -2.61
C GLN A 45 -12.94 13.31 -3.76
N ALA A 46 -12.91 14.64 -3.92
CA ALA A 46 -12.08 15.28 -4.94
C ALA A 46 -10.58 15.02 -4.75
N LEU A 47 -10.10 14.98 -3.50
CA LEU A 47 -8.70 14.66 -3.19
C LEU A 47 -8.38 13.18 -3.41
N VAL A 48 -9.32 12.28 -3.10
CA VAL A 48 -9.19 10.83 -3.35
C VAL A 48 -9.10 10.55 -4.84
N GLU A 49 -9.95 11.20 -5.65
CA GLU A 49 -9.92 11.09 -7.11
C GLU A 49 -8.60 11.62 -7.69
N ALA A 50 -8.13 12.77 -7.20
CA ALA A 50 -6.84 13.33 -7.61
C ALA A 50 -5.67 12.38 -7.27
N GLN A 51 -5.66 11.81 -6.06
CA GLN A 51 -4.67 10.81 -5.66
C GLN A 51 -4.71 9.58 -6.57
N ALA A 52 -5.90 9.07 -6.91
CA ALA A 52 -6.04 7.92 -7.80
C ALA A 52 -5.50 8.19 -9.22
N ILE A 53 -5.69 9.41 -9.75
CA ILE A 53 -5.13 9.81 -11.04
C ILE A 53 -3.60 9.84 -10.99
N GLU A 54 -3.00 10.42 -9.94
CA GLU A 54 -1.54 10.46 -9.83
C GLU A 54 -0.94 9.07 -9.61
N LEU A 55 -1.56 8.23 -8.77
CA LEU A 55 -1.15 6.84 -8.60
C LEU A 55 -1.18 6.09 -9.93
N LYS A 56 -2.22 6.28 -10.74
CA LYS A 56 -2.30 5.69 -12.08
C LYS A 56 -1.16 6.15 -12.99
N ARG A 57 -0.84 7.45 -12.98
CA ARG A 57 0.30 7.99 -13.75
C ARG A 57 1.63 7.38 -13.33
N ILE A 58 1.81 7.18 -12.02
CA ILE A 58 2.99 6.50 -11.49
C ILE A 58 3.03 5.06 -11.99
N THR A 59 1.95 4.29 -11.88
CA THR A 59 1.91 2.91 -12.36
C THR A 59 2.12 2.79 -13.88
N ASP A 60 1.59 3.73 -14.66
CA ASP A 60 1.79 3.79 -16.11
C ASP A 60 3.26 4.09 -16.46
N ALA A 61 3.92 4.96 -15.67
CA ALA A 61 5.35 5.24 -15.80
C ALA A 61 6.21 4.01 -15.45
N LEU A 62 5.85 3.25 -14.40
CA LEU A 62 6.53 2.01 -14.05
C LEU A 62 6.38 0.94 -15.14
N ALA A 63 5.20 0.83 -15.75
CA ALA A 63 4.95 -0.10 -16.85
C ALA A 63 5.76 0.25 -18.10
N THR A 64 6.05 1.53 -18.31
CA THR A 64 6.85 2.01 -19.43
C THR A 64 8.34 1.81 -19.17
N ASP A 65 8.85 2.37 -18.07
CA ASP A 65 10.23 2.20 -17.62
C ASP A 65 10.36 2.57 -16.14
N ALA A 66 10.45 1.55 -15.28
CA ALA A 66 10.63 1.66 -13.84
C ALA A 66 11.94 2.35 -13.43
N ARG A 67 12.87 2.58 -14.36
CA ARG A 67 14.05 3.41 -14.11
C ARG A 67 13.70 4.88 -13.83
N CYS A 68 12.47 5.31 -14.06
CA CYS A 68 11.96 6.60 -13.59
C CYS A 68 12.07 6.78 -12.06
N LEU A 69 12.23 5.68 -11.30
CA LEU A 69 12.47 5.70 -9.85
C LEU A 69 13.94 5.91 -9.47
N LEU A 70 14.91 5.71 -10.37
CA LEU A 70 16.34 5.84 -10.04
C LEU A 70 16.75 7.19 -9.45
N PRO A 71 16.26 8.34 -9.97
CA PRO A 71 16.64 9.63 -9.42
C PRO A 71 15.87 10.01 -8.15
N THR A 72 14.95 9.18 -7.64
CA THR A 72 14.12 9.57 -6.49
C THR A 72 14.88 9.46 -5.17
N PRO A 73 14.70 10.43 -4.25
CA PRO A 73 15.29 10.34 -2.93
C PRO A 73 14.73 9.15 -2.13
N GLU A 74 13.47 8.77 -2.38
CA GLU A 74 12.83 7.64 -1.70
C GLU A 74 13.46 6.29 -2.06
N LEU A 75 13.86 6.07 -3.31
CA LEU A 75 14.60 4.86 -3.69
C LEU A 75 16.00 4.87 -3.06
N SER A 76 16.66 6.02 -3.03
CA SER A 76 17.98 6.14 -2.39
C SER A 76 17.92 5.82 -0.90
N ALA A 77 16.92 6.35 -0.18
CA ALA A 77 16.66 6.03 1.22
C ALA A 77 16.34 4.54 1.40
N PHE A 78 15.52 3.98 0.51
CA PHE A 78 15.18 2.56 0.53
C PHE A 78 16.41 1.66 0.41
N VAL A 79 17.33 1.97 -0.50
CA VAL A 79 18.58 1.19 -0.68
C VAL A 79 19.41 1.18 0.59
N GLN A 80 19.51 2.33 1.28
CA GLN A 80 20.20 2.42 2.57
C GLN A 80 19.54 1.52 3.62
N GLU A 81 18.21 1.62 3.77
CA GLU A 81 17.45 0.78 4.70
C GLU A 81 17.64 -0.70 4.40
N TRP A 82 17.49 -1.11 3.14
CA TRP A 82 17.58 -2.50 2.71
C TRP A 82 18.96 -3.13 3.01
N LYS A 83 20.04 -2.36 2.89
CA LYS A 83 21.40 -2.80 3.25
C LYS A 83 21.53 -3.09 4.74
N GLN A 84 20.84 -2.34 5.60
CA GLN A 84 20.91 -2.49 7.06
C GLN A 84 20.06 -3.66 7.59
N ILE A 85 19.09 -4.15 6.82
CA ILE A 85 18.28 -5.31 7.22
C ILE A 85 19.19 -6.54 7.32
N LYS A 86 19.27 -7.15 8.51
CA LYS A 86 20.02 -8.38 8.75
C LYS A 86 19.35 -9.55 8.03
N ARG A 87 20.15 -10.53 7.58
CA ARG A 87 19.60 -11.80 7.08
C ARG A 87 19.30 -12.69 8.26
N ASP A 88 18.05 -13.13 8.38
CA ASP A 88 17.61 -13.99 9.49
C ASP A 88 17.99 -15.47 9.28
N TYR A 89 18.44 -15.86 8.07
CA TYR A 89 18.81 -17.23 7.75
C TYR A 89 20.29 -17.43 7.41
N TRP A 90 20.91 -18.40 8.10
CA TRP A 90 22.34 -18.71 8.09
C TRP A 90 22.81 -19.52 6.88
N TYR A 91 21.94 -20.26 6.19
CA TYR A 91 22.32 -21.20 5.11
C TYR A 91 22.38 -20.56 3.71
N ASN A 92 22.00 -19.30 3.56
CA ASN A 92 22.03 -18.56 2.30
C ASN A 92 22.68 -17.18 2.50
N GLN A 93 23.92 -17.16 3.01
CA GLN A 93 24.77 -15.98 2.89
C GLN A 93 25.12 -15.78 1.41
N LYS A 94 24.20 -15.24 0.61
CA LYS A 94 24.58 -14.52 -0.61
C LYS A 94 25.65 -13.51 -0.18
N SER A 95 26.68 -13.25 -1.00
CA SER A 95 27.69 -12.24 -0.67
C SER A 95 27.00 -10.93 -0.23
N GLU A 96 27.62 -10.16 0.67
CA GLU A 96 27.14 -8.81 0.97
C GLU A 96 27.01 -8.05 -0.36
N SER A 97 25.81 -7.53 -0.63
CA SER A 97 25.51 -6.88 -1.90
C SER A 97 26.37 -5.64 -2.05
N THR A 98 27.21 -5.63 -3.08
CA THR A 98 28.11 -4.51 -3.44
C THR A 98 27.40 -3.43 -4.27
N ILE A 99 26.07 -3.40 -4.24
CA ILE A 99 25.29 -2.40 -4.98
C ILE A 99 25.65 -0.99 -4.51
N ALA A 100 25.79 -0.04 -5.44
CA ALA A 100 26.11 1.34 -5.08
C ALA A 100 24.96 2.00 -4.30
N ASP A 101 25.28 2.93 -3.40
CA ASP A 101 24.29 3.66 -2.60
C ASP A 101 23.36 4.55 -3.43
N ASN A 102 23.88 5.10 -4.54
CA ASN A 102 23.15 5.97 -5.43
C ASN A 102 22.60 5.16 -6.62
N PRO A 103 21.27 5.01 -6.77
CA PRO A 103 20.66 4.25 -7.86
C PRO A 103 20.93 4.81 -9.26
N THR A 104 21.24 6.11 -9.36
CA THR A 104 21.54 6.73 -10.65
C THR A 104 22.88 6.30 -11.24
N THR A 105 23.77 5.70 -10.44
CA THR A 105 25.08 5.21 -10.90
C THR A 105 25.09 3.70 -11.17
N TRP A 106 23.95 3.04 -11.05
CA TRP A 106 23.80 1.61 -11.30
C TRP A 106 24.03 1.25 -12.76
N LEU A 107 24.50 0.02 -13.02
CA LEU A 107 24.62 -0.49 -14.38
C LEU A 107 23.26 -0.47 -15.08
N LEU A 108 22.20 -0.70 -14.32
CA LEU A 108 20.80 -0.55 -14.69
C LEU A 108 20.47 0.75 -15.45
N ALA A 109 21.05 1.87 -15.02
CA ALA A 109 20.81 3.18 -15.60
C ALA A 109 21.36 3.30 -17.04
N THR A 110 22.32 2.43 -17.38
CA THR A 110 23.02 2.43 -18.68
C THR A 110 22.42 1.47 -19.70
N LEU A 111 21.41 0.68 -19.31
CA LEU A 111 20.78 -0.28 -20.22
C LEU A 111 20.07 0.43 -21.38
N GLU A 112 20.17 -0.14 -22.58
CA GLU A 112 19.42 0.37 -23.73
C GLU A 112 17.93 -0.01 -23.66
N LEU A 113 17.63 -1.19 -23.11
CA LEU A 113 16.28 -1.72 -23.02
C LEU A 113 15.54 -1.17 -21.78
N PRO A 114 14.25 -0.77 -21.93
CA PRO A 114 13.45 -0.32 -20.80
C PRO A 114 13.06 -1.47 -19.89
N ILE A 115 12.83 -1.15 -18.61
CA ILE A 115 12.39 -2.11 -17.59
C ILE A 115 10.94 -1.81 -17.24
N GLY A 116 10.00 -2.57 -17.78
CA GLY A 116 8.59 -2.42 -17.46
C GLY A 116 8.21 -3.23 -16.22
N LEU A 117 7.45 -2.61 -15.31
CA LEU A 117 6.78 -3.28 -14.19
C LEU A 117 5.29 -3.04 -14.27
N SER A 118 4.49 -4.09 -14.32
CA SER A 118 3.03 -3.97 -14.48
C SER A 118 2.26 -5.13 -13.85
N ASN A 119 0.94 -5.10 -13.97
CA ASN A 119 0.04 -6.19 -13.55
C ASN A 119 0.21 -6.59 -12.07
N TYR A 120 0.47 -5.62 -11.20
CA TYR A 120 0.53 -5.87 -9.76
C TYR A 120 -0.84 -6.29 -9.24
N GLN A 121 -0.91 -7.46 -8.62
CA GLN A 121 -2.15 -8.00 -8.03
C GLN A 121 -1.82 -8.72 -6.72
N THR A 122 -2.61 -8.48 -5.68
CA THR A 122 -2.56 -9.25 -4.44
C THR A 122 -3.56 -10.41 -4.50
N GLN A 123 -3.19 -11.56 -3.95
CA GLN A 123 -4.02 -12.74 -3.91
C GLN A 123 -3.96 -13.43 -2.55
N GLU A 124 -5.04 -14.13 -2.22
CA GLU A 124 -5.16 -15.01 -1.05
C GLU A 124 -5.47 -16.42 -1.54
N ASP A 125 -4.67 -17.39 -1.10
CA ASP A 125 -4.96 -18.82 -1.26
C ASP A 125 -5.20 -19.44 0.11
N SER A 126 -6.46 -19.70 0.44
CA SER A 126 -6.86 -20.27 1.72
C SER A 126 -6.52 -21.76 1.87
N ASN A 127 -6.05 -22.43 0.81
CA ASN A 127 -5.71 -23.85 0.79
C ASN A 127 -4.26 -24.11 0.33
N ALA A 128 -3.39 -23.11 0.41
CA ALA A 128 -1.98 -23.28 0.08
C ALA A 128 -1.36 -24.37 0.95
N TYR A 129 -0.46 -25.15 0.37
CA TYR A 129 0.19 -26.27 1.05
C TYR A 129 1.69 -26.12 0.92
N ASP A 130 2.40 -26.10 2.06
CA ASP A 130 3.83 -26.40 2.05
C ASP A 130 4.05 -27.89 2.33
N ASP A 131 5.29 -28.35 2.26
CA ASP A 131 5.67 -29.75 2.47
C ASP A 131 5.27 -30.32 3.85
N GLU A 132 4.84 -29.47 4.80
CA GLU A 132 4.40 -29.87 6.13
C GLU A 132 2.88 -29.81 6.31
N ARG A 133 2.20 -28.74 5.86
CA ARG A 133 0.78 -28.48 6.18
C ARG A 133 0.12 -27.38 5.34
N THR A 134 -1.21 -27.41 5.35
CA THR A 134 -2.06 -26.38 4.74
C THR A 134 -1.99 -25.06 5.54
N HIS A 135 -2.04 -23.94 4.84
CA HIS A 135 -2.02 -22.60 5.39
C HIS A 135 -2.76 -21.61 4.47
N ILE A 136 -3.13 -20.45 5.00
CA ILE A 136 -3.57 -19.32 4.19
C ILE A 136 -2.32 -18.58 3.71
N LEU A 137 -2.12 -18.53 2.39
CA LEU A 137 -1.04 -17.81 1.75
C LEU A 137 -1.54 -16.48 1.22
N TYR A 138 -0.86 -15.40 1.60
CA TYR A 138 -0.98 -14.11 0.95
C TYR A 138 0.27 -13.85 0.11
N SER A 139 0.06 -13.63 -1.17
CA SER A 139 1.12 -13.28 -2.12
C SER A 139 0.70 -12.12 -3.00
N TYR A 140 1.67 -11.50 -3.66
CA TYR A 140 1.41 -10.63 -4.79
C TYR A 140 2.10 -11.15 -6.04
N THR A 141 1.53 -10.84 -7.19
CA THR A 141 2.13 -11.09 -8.49
C THR A 141 2.43 -9.76 -9.17
N LEU A 142 3.49 -9.73 -9.98
CA LEU A 142 3.78 -8.62 -10.89
C LEU A 142 4.49 -9.14 -12.13
N SER A 143 4.34 -8.43 -13.24
CA SER A 143 5.09 -8.70 -14.46
C SER A 143 6.32 -7.80 -14.55
N LEU A 144 7.48 -8.43 -14.75
CA LEU A 144 8.75 -7.78 -15.06
C LEU A 144 9.05 -7.99 -16.55
N LYS A 145 9.22 -6.89 -17.28
CA LYS A 145 9.55 -6.89 -18.70
C LYS A 145 10.88 -6.19 -18.95
N LEU A 146 11.74 -6.80 -19.73
CA LEU A 146 12.99 -6.21 -20.23
C LEU A 146 13.08 -6.43 -21.74
N GLY A 147 12.85 -5.37 -22.52
CA GLY A 147 12.71 -5.49 -23.97
C GLY A 147 11.52 -6.37 -24.37
N SER A 148 11.77 -7.48 -25.08
CA SER A 148 10.75 -8.45 -25.50
C SER A 148 10.56 -9.62 -24.53
N VAL A 149 11.37 -9.71 -23.47
CA VAL A 149 11.30 -10.79 -22.50
C VAL A 149 10.46 -10.35 -21.31
N GLU A 150 9.50 -11.19 -20.93
CA GLU A 150 8.60 -10.96 -19.81
C GLU A 150 8.68 -12.13 -18.83
N ARG A 151 8.58 -11.84 -17.54
CA ARG A 151 8.54 -12.82 -16.46
C ARG A 151 7.52 -12.39 -15.41
N LEU A 152 6.63 -13.32 -15.07
CA LEU A 152 5.75 -13.18 -13.92
C LEU A 152 6.53 -13.51 -12.65
N ILE A 153 6.48 -12.63 -11.66
CA ILE A 153 7.08 -12.82 -10.35
C ILE A 153 5.94 -12.99 -9.36
N GLU A 154 5.91 -14.11 -8.64
CA GLU A 154 5.03 -14.33 -7.50
C GLU A 154 5.84 -14.24 -6.20
N VAL A 155 5.36 -13.42 -5.27
CA VAL A 155 6.04 -13.17 -4.00
C VAL A 155 5.10 -13.45 -2.83
N PRO A 156 5.29 -14.58 -2.12
CA PRO A 156 4.75 -14.80 -0.78
C PRO A 156 5.21 -13.70 0.18
N TYR A 157 4.28 -13.08 0.90
CA TYR A 157 4.62 -12.11 1.94
C TYR A 157 4.03 -12.44 3.30
N LYS A 158 3.00 -13.31 3.38
CA LYS A 158 2.43 -13.73 4.64
C LYS A 158 1.82 -15.13 4.55
N ARG A 159 2.04 -15.93 5.59
CA ARG A 159 1.47 -17.26 5.78
C ARG A 159 0.81 -17.33 7.14
N ILE A 160 -0.44 -17.77 7.19
CA ILE A 160 -1.18 -18.01 8.43
C ILE A 160 -1.47 -19.50 8.52
N TYR A 161 -0.83 -20.17 9.48
CA TYR A 161 -1.03 -21.61 9.73
C TYR A 161 -2.18 -21.83 10.71
N ASN A 162 -2.30 -20.95 11.72
CA ASN A 162 -3.38 -20.94 12.71
C ASN A 162 -3.40 -19.59 13.45
N LEU A 163 -4.33 -19.42 14.39
CA LEU A 163 -4.51 -18.18 15.16
C LEU A 163 -3.25 -17.69 15.89
N ASN A 164 -2.33 -18.59 16.22
CA ASN A 164 -1.11 -18.29 16.99
C ASN A 164 0.17 -18.35 16.14
N GLU A 165 0.09 -18.79 14.89
CA GLU A 165 1.24 -18.97 14.03
C GLU A 165 1.04 -18.27 12.69
N CYS A 166 1.70 -17.12 12.59
CA CYS A 166 1.77 -16.30 11.41
C CYS A 166 3.25 -16.06 11.09
N ARG A 167 3.62 -16.24 9.82
CA ARG A 167 4.94 -15.89 9.30
C ARG A 167 4.79 -14.81 8.25
N GLU A 168 5.45 -13.68 8.46
CA GLU A 168 5.50 -12.59 7.50
C GLU A 168 6.92 -12.53 6.93
N SER A 169 7.02 -12.48 5.60
CA SER A 169 8.31 -12.39 4.94
C SER A 169 8.79 -10.94 4.96
N SER A 170 9.98 -10.72 5.52
CA SER A 170 10.62 -9.42 5.45
C SER A 170 10.87 -9.04 3.99
N LEU A 171 10.98 -7.75 3.71
CA LEU A 171 11.24 -7.30 2.35
C LEU A 171 12.60 -7.80 1.81
N LYS A 172 13.58 -8.01 2.70
CA LYS A 172 14.87 -8.59 2.30
C LYS A 172 14.70 -10.04 1.86
N GLU A 173 13.90 -10.83 2.56
CA GLU A 173 13.57 -12.20 2.15
C GLU A 173 12.79 -12.24 0.84
N GLN A 174 11.84 -11.33 0.66
CA GLN A 174 11.10 -11.19 -0.58
C GLN A 174 12.04 -10.95 -1.77
N ILE A 175 12.99 -10.01 -1.62
CA ILE A 175 13.99 -9.71 -2.64
C ILE A 175 14.94 -10.90 -2.86
N ASP A 176 15.54 -11.42 -1.79
CA ASP A 176 16.62 -12.41 -1.88
C ASP A 176 16.13 -13.79 -2.38
N TYR A 177 14.91 -14.20 -2.01
CA TYR A 177 14.36 -15.54 -2.29
C TYR A 177 13.36 -15.59 -3.44
N TYR A 178 12.46 -14.63 -3.55
CA TYR A 178 11.37 -14.69 -4.52
C TYR A 178 11.63 -13.84 -5.75
N ILE A 179 12.19 -12.64 -5.59
CA ILE A 179 12.44 -11.73 -6.72
C ILE A 179 13.74 -12.09 -7.44
N SER A 180 14.85 -12.26 -6.70
CA SER A 180 16.18 -12.46 -7.27
C SER A 180 16.27 -13.65 -8.22
N GLY A 181 15.64 -14.78 -7.88
CA GLY A 181 15.63 -15.96 -8.75
C GLY A 181 14.92 -15.71 -10.08
N GLU A 182 13.76 -15.05 -10.03
CA GLU A 182 12.98 -14.73 -11.23
C GLU A 182 13.69 -13.72 -12.14
N VAL A 183 14.39 -12.75 -11.54
CA VAL A 183 15.22 -11.78 -12.27
C VAL A 183 16.42 -12.46 -12.92
N GLU A 184 17.13 -13.34 -12.21
CA GLU A 184 18.24 -14.11 -12.76
C GLU A 184 17.80 -14.97 -13.95
N ASP A 185 16.64 -15.63 -13.84
CA ASP A 185 16.05 -16.43 -14.92
C ASP A 185 15.64 -15.57 -16.13
N LEU A 186 15.11 -14.36 -15.91
CA LEU A 186 14.82 -13.42 -16.98
C LEU A 186 16.11 -12.98 -17.69
N LEU A 187 17.15 -12.61 -16.93
CA LEU A 187 18.42 -12.16 -17.49
C LEU A 187 19.21 -13.27 -18.19
N ARG A 188 19.00 -14.56 -17.83
CA ARG A 188 19.58 -15.70 -18.57
C ARG A 188 19.08 -15.79 -20.02
N LYS A 189 17.94 -15.21 -20.34
CA LYS A 189 17.37 -15.17 -21.69
C LYS A 189 17.93 -14.02 -22.54
N ILE A 190 18.80 -13.18 -21.97
CA ILE A 190 19.39 -12.02 -22.64
C ILE A 190 20.91 -12.16 -22.61
N GLU A 191 21.57 -11.86 -23.72
CA GLU A 191 23.02 -11.98 -23.84
C GLU A 191 23.75 -10.84 -23.11
N TYR A 192 24.06 -11.05 -21.83
CA TYR A 192 24.98 -10.20 -21.05
C TYR A 192 26.18 -10.99 -20.53
N PRO A 193 27.37 -10.36 -20.40
CA PRO A 193 28.50 -10.92 -19.66
C PRO A 193 28.10 -11.31 -18.23
N GLU A 194 28.64 -12.41 -17.72
CA GLU A 194 28.24 -12.97 -16.41
C GLU A 194 28.38 -11.97 -15.26
N ALA A 195 29.50 -11.23 -15.21
CA ALA A 195 29.71 -10.22 -14.17
C ALA A 195 28.65 -9.09 -14.21
N GLN A 196 28.28 -8.63 -15.40
CA GLN A 196 27.21 -7.65 -15.59
C GLN A 196 25.85 -8.21 -15.21
N ARG A 197 25.60 -9.48 -15.54
CA ARG A 197 24.35 -10.18 -15.22
C ARG A 197 24.10 -10.25 -13.72
N ASN A 198 25.11 -10.61 -12.94
CA ASN A 198 24.98 -10.71 -11.47
C ASN A 198 24.71 -9.33 -10.83
N GLN A 199 25.37 -8.28 -11.32
CA GLN A 199 25.12 -6.91 -10.88
C GLN A 199 23.71 -6.45 -11.26
N LEU A 200 23.30 -6.62 -12.52
CA LEU A 200 21.96 -6.29 -13.00
C LEU A 200 20.88 -7.06 -12.24
N ALA A 201 21.10 -8.35 -11.94
CA ALA A 201 20.16 -9.15 -11.18
C ALA A 201 19.90 -8.52 -9.81
N THR A 202 20.96 -8.08 -9.14
CA THR A 202 20.87 -7.41 -7.84
C THR A 202 20.15 -6.07 -7.95
N GLU A 203 20.54 -5.22 -8.90
CA GLU A 203 19.97 -3.88 -9.10
C GLU A 203 18.48 -3.93 -9.50
N ILE A 204 18.10 -4.82 -10.42
CA ILE A 204 16.69 -5.03 -10.82
C ILE A 204 15.90 -5.56 -9.63
N SER A 205 16.42 -6.52 -8.87
CA SER A 205 15.67 -7.11 -7.74
C SER A 205 15.36 -6.08 -6.66
N VAL A 206 16.31 -5.18 -6.37
CA VAL A 206 16.11 -4.06 -5.44
C VAL A 206 15.10 -3.06 -6.00
N LEU A 207 15.18 -2.71 -7.29
CA LEU A 207 14.20 -1.83 -7.94
C LEU A 207 12.79 -2.42 -7.89
N VAL A 208 12.64 -3.71 -8.22
CA VAL A 208 11.35 -4.43 -8.14
C VAL A 208 10.82 -4.42 -6.71
N GLY A 209 11.67 -4.75 -5.73
CA GLY A 209 11.29 -4.76 -4.32
C GLY A 209 10.92 -3.38 -3.77
N TYR A 210 11.45 -2.30 -4.33
CA TYR A 210 10.98 -0.95 -4.00
C TYR A 210 9.67 -0.61 -4.72
N ALA A 211 9.53 -0.97 -6.00
CA ALA A 211 8.34 -0.70 -6.79
C ALA A 211 7.08 -1.34 -6.19
N THR A 212 7.20 -2.47 -5.49
CA THR A 212 6.06 -3.08 -4.78
C THR A 212 5.51 -2.18 -3.67
N LYS A 213 6.35 -1.39 -2.98
CA LYS A 213 5.88 -0.35 -2.04
C LYS A 213 5.05 0.72 -2.75
N VAL A 214 5.44 1.07 -3.99
CA VAL A 214 4.73 2.06 -4.82
C VAL A 214 3.39 1.49 -5.30
N PHE A 215 3.36 0.24 -5.76
CA PHE A 215 2.12 -0.42 -6.18
C PHE A 215 1.13 -0.64 -5.03
N ALA A 216 1.62 -0.84 -3.80
CA ALA A 216 0.78 -1.01 -2.62
C ALA A 216 0.16 0.30 -2.10
N LEU A 217 0.49 1.46 -2.68
CA LEU A 217 -0.11 2.73 -2.30
C LEU A 217 -1.59 2.78 -2.69
N THR A 218 -2.42 3.24 -1.75
CA THR A 218 -3.84 3.48 -1.96
C THR A 218 -4.19 4.93 -1.65
N PRO A 219 -5.21 5.52 -2.32
CA PRO A 219 -5.69 6.84 -1.96
C PRO A 219 -6.09 6.88 -0.49
N ARG A 220 -5.63 7.91 0.23
CA ARG A 220 -5.95 8.08 1.64
C ARG A 220 -7.37 8.62 1.79
N THR A 221 -8.16 7.96 2.62
CA THR A 221 -9.47 8.41 3.08
C THR A 221 -9.41 8.78 4.57
N ALA A 222 -10.24 9.73 4.97
CA ALA A 222 -10.52 10.12 6.34
C ALA A 222 -11.84 9.47 6.77
N ILE A 223 -11.82 8.79 7.91
CA ILE A 223 -13.05 8.28 8.52
C ILE A 223 -13.62 9.40 9.38
N PHE A 224 -14.81 9.89 9.04
CA PHE A 224 -15.56 10.81 9.89
C PHE A 224 -16.96 10.27 10.16
N GLU A 225 -17.17 9.82 11.41
CA GLU A 225 -18.46 9.36 11.89
C GLU A 225 -19.06 10.42 12.83
N TYR A 226 -20.26 10.90 12.49
CA TYR A 226 -21.09 11.67 13.40
C TYR A 226 -22.36 10.87 13.68
N THR A 227 -22.40 10.21 14.83
CA THR A 227 -23.58 9.51 15.34
C THR A 227 -24.49 10.53 16.04
N SER A 228 -25.46 11.04 15.29
CA SER A 228 -26.64 11.68 15.86
C SER A 228 -27.55 10.58 16.39
N THR A 229 -27.32 10.11 17.62
CA THR A 229 -28.30 9.26 18.32
C THR A 229 -29.57 10.09 18.55
N ARG A 230 -30.60 9.84 17.73
CA ARG A 230 -31.98 9.95 18.21
C ARG A 230 -32.23 8.70 19.05
N GLU A 231 -32.32 8.86 20.37
CA GLU A 231 -33.10 7.91 21.14
C GLU A 231 -34.56 8.25 20.84
N ASP A 232 -35.27 7.29 20.21
CA ASP A 232 -36.73 7.33 20.03
C ASP A 232 -37.46 7.06 21.35
#